data_AF-A0A9D1LIC9-F1
#
_entry.id   AF-A0A9D1LIC9-F1
#
_cell.length_a   1.000
_cell.length_b   1.000
_cell.length_c   1.000
_cell.angle_alpha   90.00
_cell.angle_beta   90.00
_cell.angle_gamma   90.00
#
_symmetry.space_group_name_H-M   'P 1'
#
loop_
_entity.id
_entity.type
_entity.pdbx_description
1 polymer ?
#
loop_
_entity_poly.entity_id
_entity_poly.type
_entity_poly.pdbx_seq_one_letter_code
_entity_poly.pdbx_strand_id
1 'polypeptide(L)'
;MKKIILSLLVLILLCGCETTAEISISNNYSVEELINFSENKNNIDLDGSSYQEYIDDFKDFIYGNYNPEKYEYSSLIEDKAINGTAQKSYENVCEFVNNSDFVTAFFDDVNCKQENDYYLIEATTNYFNCDEDCDETPDISNLKINFKINPKVIESNASEVNGNIYSWNYDSNSNNKFILKIKYNKLEKAVSSSPTAKTTINIFLIIIVVIVVIGVISFVLYKKYKKNRLDYQ
;
A
#
# COMPACT_ATOMS: atom_id res chain seq x y z
N MET A 1 -22.79 -29.38 29.59
CA MET A 1 -22.93 -27.98 29.12
C MET A 1 -21.63 -27.21 29.38
N LYS A 2 -20.56 -27.49 28.62
CA LYS A 2 -19.25 -26.79 28.72
C LYS A 2 -18.54 -26.62 27.36
N LYS A 3 -19.28 -26.76 26.25
CA LYS A 3 -18.71 -26.66 24.88
C LYS A 3 -19.17 -25.41 24.10
N ILE A 4 -19.99 -24.54 24.71
CA ILE A 4 -20.50 -23.32 24.06
C ILE A 4 -19.67 -22.08 24.42
N ILE A 5 -18.90 -22.11 25.51
CA ILE A 5 -18.11 -20.95 25.97
C ILE A 5 -16.81 -20.77 25.14
N LEU A 6 -16.25 -21.85 24.57
CA LEU A 6 -15.04 -21.74 23.74
C LEU A 6 -15.34 -21.26 22.30
N SER A 7 -16.58 -21.41 21.81
CA SER A 7 -16.98 -20.93 20.48
C SER A 7 -17.34 -19.45 20.46
N LEU A 8 -17.74 -18.88 21.60
CA LEU A 8 -18.08 -17.46 21.72
C LEU A 8 -16.83 -16.59 21.91
N LEU A 9 -15.79 -17.11 22.57
CA LEU A 9 -14.50 -16.43 22.71
C LEU A 9 -13.72 -16.33 21.40
N VAL A 10 -13.89 -17.30 20.49
CA VAL A 10 -13.25 -17.32 19.15
C VAL A 10 -13.97 -16.39 18.16
N LEU A 11 -15.25 -16.06 18.40
CA LEU A 11 -15.98 -15.04 17.63
C LEU A 11 -15.58 -13.63 18.04
N ILE A 12 -15.24 -13.40 19.30
CA ILE A 12 -14.73 -12.09 19.79
C ILE A 12 -13.29 -11.85 19.30
N LEU A 13 -12.53 -12.91 19.00
CA LEU A 13 -11.21 -12.83 18.33
C LEU A 13 -11.30 -12.63 16.80
N LEU A 14 -12.51 -12.54 16.23
CA LEU A 14 -12.78 -12.27 14.81
C LEU A 14 -13.57 -10.95 14.61
N CYS A 15 -13.72 -10.15 15.67
CA CYS A 15 -14.40 -8.86 15.66
C CYS A 15 -13.35 -7.76 15.85
N GLY A 16 -12.72 -7.32 14.77
CA GLY A 16 -11.79 -6.19 14.80
C GLY A 16 -11.57 -5.63 13.41
N CYS A 17 -11.14 -4.37 13.36
CA CYS A 17 -10.73 -3.70 12.14
C CYS A 17 -9.55 -4.46 11.50
N GLU A 18 -9.73 -4.95 10.28
CA GLU A 18 -8.63 -5.55 9.52
C GLU A 18 -7.80 -4.44 8.88
N THR A 19 -6.57 -4.22 9.35
CA THR A 19 -5.64 -3.23 8.78
C THR A 19 -4.48 -3.91 8.08
N THR A 20 -4.23 -3.56 6.82
CA THR A 20 -3.06 -4.02 6.05
C THR A 20 -2.26 -2.82 5.55
N ALA A 21 -0.97 -2.79 5.86
CA ALA A 21 -0.03 -1.81 5.32
C ALA A 21 0.78 -2.42 4.17
N GLU A 22 0.66 -1.81 2.99
CA GLU A 22 1.42 -2.16 1.79
C GLU A 22 2.40 -1.03 1.46
N ILE A 23 3.70 -1.35 1.49
CA ILE A 23 4.77 -0.39 1.25
C ILE A 23 5.43 -0.74 -0.08
N SER A 24 5.47 0.19 -1.03
CA SER A 24 6.09 0.02 -2.33
C SER A 24 7.29 0.94 -2.51
N ILE A 25 8.49 0.37 -2.69
CA ILE A 25 9.72 1.12 -2.95
C ILE A 25 10.06 1.01 -4.43
N SER A 26 10.01 2.15 -5.12
CA SER A 26 10.25 2.27 -6.55
C SER A 26 11.75 2.30 -6.90
N ASN A 27 12.09 2.13 -8.19
CA ASN A 27 13.49 2.14 -8.67
C ASN A 27 14.19 3.50 -8.47
N ASN A 28 13.42 4.58 -8.37
CA ASN A 28 13.89 5.92 -8.00
C ASN A 28 14.00 6.12 -6.48
N TYR A 29 13.72 5.08 -5.69
CA TYR A 29 13.68 5.08 -4.23
C TYR A 29 12.54 5.90 -3.60
N SER A 30 11.59 6.41 -4.38
CA SER A 30 10.35 6.95 -3.81
C SER A 30 9.54 5.83 -3.20
N VAL A 31 8.80 6.15 -2.14
CA VAL A 31 7.99 5.19 -1.40
C VAL A 31 6.53 5.58 -1.51
N GLU A 32 5.69 4.61 -1.86
CA GLU A 32 4.24 4.71 -1.74
C GLU A 32 3.81 3.82 -0.57
N GLU A 33 3.12 4.42 0.38
CA GLU A 33 2.48 3.74 1.50
C GLU A 33 0.98 3.71 1.24
N LEU A 34 0.39 2.51 1.33
CA LEU A 34 -1.05 2.29 1.26
C LEU A 34 -1.50 1.50 2.48
N ILE A 35 -2.36 2.12 3.29
CA ILE A 35 -2.99 1.48 4.44
C ILE A 35 -4.44 1.22 4.07
N ASN A 36 -4.83 -0.05 4.07
CA ASN A 36 -6.21 -0.47 3.87
C ASN A 36 -6.79 -0.87 5.23
N PHE A 37 -8.00 -0.38 5.53
CA PHE A 37 -8.74 -0.80 6.71
C PHE A 37 -10.15 -1.26 6.32
N SER A 38 -10.68 -2.24 7.05
CA SER A 38 -12.03 -2.75 6.87
C SER A 38 -12.66 -3.05 8.22
N GLU A 39 -13.85 -2.49 8.47
CA GLU A 39 -14.63 -2.72 9.68
C GLU A 39 -16.01 -3.27 9.33
N ASN A 40 -16.45 -4.32 10.02
CA ASN A 40 -17.78 -4.88 9.80
C ASN A 40 -18.82 -3.98 10.45
N LYS A 41 -19.89 -3.63 9.72
CA LYS A 41 -20.95 -2.76 10.23
C LYS A 41 -21.63 -3.30 11.49
N ASN A 42 -21.68 -4.62 11.67
CA ASN A 42 -22.25 -5.24 12.87
C ASN A 42 -21.41 -4.98 14.13
N ASN A 43 -20.16 -4.54 13.99
CA ASN A 43 -19.27 -4.21 15.09
C ASN A 43 -19.32 -2.71 15.45
N ILE A 44 -19.98 -1.89 14.63
CA ILE A 44 -20.05 -0.44 14.82
C ILE A 44 -21.30 -0.12 15.63
N ASP A 45 -21.10 0.32 16.86
CA ASP A 45 -22.17 0.97 17.62
C ASP A 45 -22.29 2.41 17.16
N LEU A 46 -23.42 2.74 16.55
CA LEU A 46 -23.67 4.06 16.03
C LEU A 46 -24.21 5.02 17.11
N ASP A 47 -24.72 4.55 18.25
CA ASP A 47 -25.37 5.39 19.27
C ASP A 47 -26.29 6.50 18.70
N GLY A 48 -27.08 6.15 17.67
CA GLY A 48 -28.00 7.06 16.99
C GLY A 48 -27.40 7.95 15.88
N SER A 49 -26.09 7.85 15.63
CA SER A 49 -25.38 8.48 14.50
C SER A 49 -25.55 7.69 13.19
N SER A 50 -25.10 8.28 12.08
CA SER A 50 -24.99 7.59 10.80
C SER A 50 -23.61 6.96 10.61
N TYR A 51 -23.52 5.93 9.76
CA TYR A 51 -22.21 5.38 9.36
C TYR A 51 -21.28 6.43 8.73
N GLN A 52 -21.84 7.51 8.15
CA GLN A 52 -21.04 8.61 7.62
C GLN A 52 -20.44 9.44 8.76
N GLU A 53 -21.22 9.76 9.79
CA GLU A 53 -20.73 10.45 10.99
C GLU A 53 -19.66 9.63 11.71
N TYR A 54 -19.83 8.30 11.83
CA TYR A 54 -18.78 7.42 12.35
C TYR A 54 -17.46 7.52 11.57
N ILE A 55 -17.53 7.58 10.23
CA ILE A 55 -16.34 7.74 9.37
C ILE A 55 -15.71 9.11 9.59
N ASP A 56 -16.52 10.15 9.68
CA ASP A 56 -16.04 11.52 9.86
C ASP A 56 -15.38 11.68 11.25
N ASP A 57 -15.95 11.07 12.30
CA ASP A 57 -15.37 11.03 13.65
C ASP A 57 -14.06 10.21 13.70
N PHE A 58 -14.03 9.04 13.04
CA PHE A 58 -12.81 8.25 12.92
C PHE A 58 -11.73 9.01 12.17
N LYS A 59 -12.12 9.69 11.09
CA LYS A 59 -11.22 10.57 10.34
C LYS A 59 -10.69 11.67 11.27
N ASP A 60 -11.55 12.40 11.97
CA ASP A 60 -11.15 13.46 12.90
C ASP A 60 -10.23 12.96 14.03
N PHE A 61 -10.47 11.75 14.55
CA PHE A 61 -9.56 11.09 15.49
C PHE A 61 -8.17 10.85 14.87
N ILE A 62 -8.11 10.34 13.64
CA ILE A 62 -6.84 10.19 12.91
C ILE A 62 -6.21 11.58 12.65
N TYR A 63 -7.02 12.61 12.36
CA TYR A 63 -6.54 13.98 12.19
C TYR A 63 -5.89 14.57 13.44
N GLY A 64 -6.50 14.36 14.60
CA GLY A 64 -5.99 14.83 15.88
C GLY A 64 -4.70 14.12 16.32
N ASN A 65 -4.52 12.85 15.96
CA ASN A 65 -3.44 12.02 16.49
C ASN A 65 -2.27 11.80 15.51
N TYR A 66 -2.50 11.83 14.19
CA TYR A 66 -1.54 11.35 13.19
C TYR A 66 -1.31 12.31 12.00
N ASN A 67 -1.67 13.60 12.14
CA ASN A 67 -1.50 14.66 11.12
C ASN A 67 -1.64 14.21 9.63
N PRO A 68 -2.80 13.67 9.25
CA PRO A 68 -3.10 13.06 7.97
C PRO A 68 -3.44 14.07 6.88
N GLU A 69 -3.26 15.39 7.08
CA GLU A 69 -3.30 16.37 5.97
C GLU A 69 -2.32 16.01 4.84
N LYS A 70 -1.35 15.15 5.15
CA LYS A 70 -0.39 14.58 4.19
C LYS A 70 -0.86 13.27 3.52
N TYR A 71 -1.98 12.69 3.92
CA TYR A 71 -2.55 11.47 3.35
C TYR A 71 -3.74 11.77 2.44
N GLU A 72 -3.78 11.09 1.31
CA GLU A 72 -4.98 10.95 0.50
C GLU A 72 -5.86 9.86 1.11
N TYR A 73 -7.05 10.23 1.58
CA TYR A 73 -7.98 9.32 2.23
C TYR A 73 -9.22 9.09 1.38
N SER A 74 -9.66 7.84 1.30
CA SER A 74 -10.98 7.51 0.75
C SER A 74 -11.65 6.41 1.56
N SER A 75 -12.97 6.47 1.66
CA SER A 75 -13.77 5.49 2.38
C SER A 75 -14.98 5.09 1.54
N LEU A 76 -15.37 3.82 1.63
CA LEU A 76 -16.51 3.25 0.96
C LEU A 76 -17.40 2.52 1.97
N ILE A 77 -18.66 2.94 2.05
CA ILE A 77 -19.69 2.27 2.83
C ILE A 77 -20.33 1.21 1.94
N GLU A 78 -20.15 -0.07 2.28
CA GLU A 78 -20.78 -1.20 1.61
C GLU A 78 -21.86 -1.84 2.48
N ASP A 79 -22.63 -2.79 1.97
CA ASP A 79 -23.77 -3.38 2.70
C ASP A 79 -23.39 -3.97 4.06
N LYS A 80 -22.18 -4.54 4.18
CA LYS A 80 -21.73 -5.27 5.38
C LYS A 80 -20.52 -4.67 6.08
N ALA A 81 -19.81 -3.74 5.43
CA ALA A 81 -18.55 -3.21 5.92
C ALA A 81 -18.38 -1.74 5.58
N ILE A 82 -17.50 -1.09 6.33
CA ILE A 82 -16.89 0.18 5.96
C ILE A 82 -15.45 -0.13 5.60
N ASN A 83 -15.07 0.21 4.39
CA ASN A 83 -13.68 0.10 3.94
C ASN A 83 -13.09 1.49 3.83
N GLY A 84 -11.80 1.62 4.02
CA GLY A 84 -11.10 2.79 3.55
C GLY A 84 -9.63 2.58 3.33
N THR A 85 -9.05 3.62 2.76
CA THR A 85 -7.69 3.65 2.27
C THR A 85 -7.09 4.97 2.71
N ALA A 86 -5.87 4.90 3.22
CA ALA A 86 -5.02 6.06 3.45
C ALA A 86 -3.73 5.85 2.66
N GLN A 87 -3.40 6.82 1.80
CA GLN A 87 -2.23 6.76 0.94
C GLN A 87 -1.33 7.97 1.16
N LYS A 88 -0.02 7.75 1.20
CA LYS A 88 0.98 8.83 1.21
C LYS A 88 2.19 8.44 0.41
N SER A 89 2.82 9.45 -0.18
CA SER A 89 4.02 9.29 -0.99
C SER A 89 5.18 10.04 -0.35
N TYR A 90 6.36 9.47 -0.49
CA TYR A 90 7.61 10.01 0.05
C TYR A 90 8.66 10.05 -1.05
N GLU A 91 9.49 11.08 -1.07
CA GLU A 91 10.50 11.25 -2.11
C GLU A 91 11.60 10.18 -2.00
N ASN A 92 11.85 9.70 -0.79
CA ASN A 92 12.87 8.68 -0.53
C ASN A 92 12.54 7.79 0.69
N VAL A 93 13.31 6.70 0.81
CA VAL A 93 13.16 5.69 1.87
C VAL A 93 13.30 6.28 3.28
N CYS A 94 14.29 7.14 3.55
CA CYS A 94 14.45 7.68 4.90
C CYS A 94 13.40 8.74 5.25
N GLU A 95 12.89 9.46 4.26
CA GLU A 95 11.75 10.34 4.47
C GLU A 95 10.49 9.56 4.86
N PHE A 96 10.22 8.43 4.21
CA PHE A 96 9.17 7.50 4.62
C PHE A 96 9.38 7.04 6.07
N VAL A 97 10.57 6.53 6.38
CA VAL A 97 10.87 6.01 7.72
C VAL A 97 10.70 7.08 8.82
N ASN A 98 11.06 8.34 8.53
CA ASN A 98 11.02 9.40 9.53
C ASN A 98 9.66 10.13 9.63
N ASN A 99 8.82 10.04 8.59
CA ASN A 99 7.60 10.85 8.49
C ASN A 99 6.33 10.02 8.20
N SER A 100 6.41 8.68 8.25
CA SER A 100 5.24 7.81 8.20
C SER A 100 4.66 7.62 9.58
N ASP A 101 3.36 7.91 9.67
CA ASP A 101 2.60 7.76 10.90
C ASP A 101 2.39 6.27 11.24
N PHE A 102 2.35 5.40 10.23
CA PHE A 102 2.43 3.95 10.41
C PHE A 102 3.78 3.54 11.00
N VAL A 103 4.90 4.10 10.51
CA VAL A 103 6.21 3.76 11.06
C VAL A 103 6.31 4.20 12.53
N THR A 104 5.87 5.41 12.87
CA THR A 104 5.87 5.89 14.26
C THR A 104 4.89 5.15 15.16
N ALA A 105 3.79 4.63 14.61
CA ALA A 105 2.85 3.82 15.38
C ALA A 105 3.46 2.45 15.69
N PHE A 106 3.95 1.72 14.69
CA PHE A 106 4.25 0.29 14.85
C PHE A 106 5.70 -0.03 15.23
N PHE A 107 6.61 0.94 15.09
CA PHE A 107 8.03 0.74 15.33
C PHE A 107 8.62 1.73 16.33
N ASP A 108 9.47 1.21 17.19
CA ASP A 108 10.35 1.92 18.10
C ASP A 108 11.80 1.91 17.60
N ASP A 109 12.63 2.80 18.17
CA ASP A 109 14.07 2.90 17.89
C ASP A 109 14.40 2.93 16.39
N VAL A 110 13.53 3.59 15.63
CA VAL A 110 13.60 3.65 14.18
C VAL A 110 14.81 4.48 13.75
N ASN A 111 15.67 3.88 12.94
CA ASN A 111 16.83 4.53 12.35
C ASN A 111 16.92 4.22 10.85
N CYS A 112 16.97 5.27 10.03
CA CYS A 112 17.29 5.17 8.61
C CYS A 112 18.61 5.87 8.30
N LYS A 113 19.52 5.14 7.64
CA LYS A 113 20.78 5.68 7.14
C LYS A 113 20.81 5.56 5.62
N GLN A 114 21.12 6.67 4.97
CA GLN A 114 21.44 6.69 3.55
C GLN A 114 22.95 6.88 3.39
N GLU A 115 23.62 5.83 2.93
CA GLU A 115 25.03 5.84 2.56
C GLU A 115 25.19 5.93 1.04
N ASN A 116 26.43 6.01 0.56
CA ASN A 116 26.72 6.19 -0.86
C ASN A 116 26.16 5.07 -1.75
N ASP A 117 26.04 3.85 -1.22
CA ASP A 117 25.71 2.63 -1.96
C ASP A 117 24.52 1.85 -1.37
N TYR A 118 23.92 2.29 -0.26
CA TYR A 118 22.71 1.68 0.30
C TYR A 118 21.86 2.60 1.16
N TYR A 119 20.59 2.23 1.31
CA TYR A 119 19.75 2.59 2.46
C TYR A 119 19.79 1.44 3.47
N LEU A 120 19.86 1.76 4.75
CA LEU A 120 19.72 0.82 5.86
C LEU A 120 18.61 1.32 6.78
N ILE A 121 17.60 0.50 6.96
CA ILE A 121 16.53 0.70 7.92
C ILE A 121 16.72 -0.32 9.02
N GLU A 122 16.79 0.16 10.25
CA GLU A 122 16.77 -0.64 11.46
C GLU A 122 15.68 -0.10 12.36
N ALA A 123 14.86 -0.99 12.91
CA ALA A 123 13.84 -0.62 13.88
C ALA A 123 13.58 -1.79 14.82
N THR A 124 12.82 -1.54 15.87
CA THR A 124 12.23 -2.57 16.72
C THR A 124 10.72 -2.41 16.75
N THR A 125 9.96 -3.46 17.06
CA THR A 125 8.51 -3.36 17.29
C THR A 125 8.20 -3.87 18.69
N ASN A 126 7.69 -3.02 19.58
CA ASN A 126 7.24 -3.46 20.92
C ASN A 126 5.72 -3.51 21.04
N TYR A 127 5.01 -3.46 19.91
CA TYR A 127 3.54 -3.38 19.86
C TYR A 127 2.81 -4.62 20.42
N PHE A 128 3.54 -5.68 20.80
CA PHE A 128 3.01 -6.90 21.39
C PHE A 128 3.09 -6.94 22.93
N ASN A 129 3.85 -6.03 23.56
CA ASN A 129 4.03 -5.99 25.01
C ASN A 129 3.38 -4.74 25.57
N CYS A 130 2.09 -4.85 25.87
CA CYS A 130 1.41 -3.82 26.62
C CYS A 130 1.40 -4.22 28.11
N ASP A 131 2.28 -3.60 28.89
CA ASP A 131 2.36 -3.80 30.33
C ASP A 131 1.28 -2.96 31.04
N GLU A 132 0.28 -3.66 31.57
CA GLU A 132 -0.72 -3.28 32.59
C GLU A 132 -1.70 -2.08 32.34
N ASP A 133 -1.48 -1.15 31.41
CA ASP A 133 -2.39 0.01 31.18
C ASP A 133 -2.75 0.23 29.68
N CYS A 134 -3.58 -0.65 29.11
CA CYS A 134 -3.83 -0.75 27.66
C CYS A 134 -5.24 -0.32 27.23
N ASP A 135 -5.89 0.58 27.96
CA ASP A 135 -7.26 1.01 27.62
C ASP A 135 -7.32 1.79 26.28
N GLU A 136 -6.18 2.27 25.76
CA GLU A 136 -6.13 3.13 24.57
C GLU A 136 -5.33 2.53 23.38
N THR A 137 -4.75 1.34 23.50
CA THR A 137 -3.95 0.72 22.42
C THR A 137 -4.51 -0.64 22.00
N PRO A 138 -4.71 -0.89 20.70
CA PRO A 138 -5.28 -2.15 20.23
C PRO A 138 -4.35 -3.34 20.54
N ASP A 139 -4.92 -4.43 21.08
CA ASP A 139 -4.25 -5.70 21.32
C ASP A 139 -3.98 -6.41 19.98
N ILE A 140 -2.79 -6.18 19.41
CA ILE A 140 -2.41 -6.74 18.11
C ILE A 140 -1.70 -8.07 18.34
N SER A 141 -2.44 -9.15 18.16
CA SER A 141 -1.90 -10.51 18.29
C SER A 141 -0.96 -10.91 17.15
N ASN A 142 -1.12 -10.34 15.95
CA ASN A 142 -0.27 -10.60 14.78
C ASN A 142 -0.18 -9.36 13.90
N LEU A 143 1.04 -8.95 13.54
CA LEU A 143 1.28 -7.85 12.59
C LEU A 143 1.97 -8.41 11.34
N LYS A 144 1.37 -8.17 10.17
CA LYS A 144 1.97 -8.51 8.87
C LYS A 144 2.28 -7.24 8.09
N ILE A 145 3.54 -7.08 7.73
CA ILE A 145 4.03 -5.91 6.99
C ILE A 145 4.63 -6.39 5.67
N ASN A 146 4.16 -5.85 4.55
CA ASN A 146 4.61 -6.24 3.22
C ASN A 146 5.33 -5.08 2.53
N PHE A 147 6.58 -5.31 2.15
CA PHE A 147 7.36 -4.38 1.34
C PHE A 147 7.57 -4.95 -0.06
N LYS A 148 7.05 -4.28 -1.07
CA LYS A 148 7.37 -4.53 -2.47
C LYS A 148 8.54 -3.64 -2.89
N ILE A 149 9.72 -4.24 -3.08
CA ILE A 149 10.98 -3.50 -3.24
C ILE A 149 11.55 -3.76 -4.62
N ASN A 150 11.48 -2.76 -5.50
CA ASN A 150 12.04 -2.89 -6.85
C ASN A 150 13.59 -2.80 -6.89
N PRO A 151 14.25 -1.91 -6.12
CA PRO A 151 15.70 -1.92 -6.03
C PRO A 151 16.22 -3.23 -5.41
N LYS A 152 17.47 -3.58 -5.72
CA LYS A 152 18.08 -4.79 -5.17
C LYS A 152 18.21 -4.71 -3.65
N VAL A 153 17.63 -5.67 -2.92
CA VAL A 153 17.89 -5.87 -1.49
C VAL A 153 19.25 -6.54 -1.30
N ILE A 154 20.05 -5.98 -0.40
CA ILE A 154 21.38 -6.49 -0.01
C ILE A 154 21.24 -7.44 1.17
N GLU A 155 20.42 -7.05 2.15
CA GLU A 155 20.24 -7.76 3.41
C GLU A 155 18.83 -7.49 3.94
N SER A 156 18.18 -8.51 4.49
CA SER A 156 16.89 -8.39 5.15
C SER A 156 16.74 -9.51 6.16
N ASN A 157 16.04 -9.24 7.26
CA ASN A 157 15.58 -10.28 8.19
C ASN A 157 14.08 -10.62 8.01
N ALA A 158 13.54 -10.42 6.80
CA ALA A 158 12.15 -10.74 6.48
C ALA A 158 11.84 -12.21 6.78
N SER A 159 10.65 -12.45 7.34
CA SER A 159 10.14 -13.79 7.63
C SER A 159 9.89 -14.59 6.36
N GLU A 160 9.43 -13.92 5.29
CA GLU A 160 9.14 -14.51 3.99
C GLU A 160 9.62 -13.59 2.86
N VAL A 161 10.15 -14.20 1.79
CA VAL A 161 10.55 -13.49 0.57
C VAL A 161 9.95 -14.19 -0.64
N ASN A 162 9.12 -13.47 -1.40
CA ASN A 162 8.52 -13.95 -2.64
C ASN A 162 8.78 -12.95 -3.77
N GLY A 163 9.77 -13.26 -4.61
CA GLY A 163 10.21 -12.36 -5.68
C GLY A 163 10.78 -11.06 -5.13
N ASN A 164 10.05 -9.95 -5.34
CA ASN A 164 10.42 -8.63 -4.83
C ASN A 164 9.59 -8.20 -3.61
N ILE A 165 8.81 -9.11 -3.04
CA ILE A 165 7.99 -8.86 -1.84
C ILE A 165 8.71 -9.47 -0.63
N TYR A 166 8.94 -8.64 0.38
CA TYR A 166 9.56 -8.98 1.64
C TYR A 166 8.52 -8.78 2.74
N SER A 167 8.24 -9.83 3.50
CA SER A 167 7.19 -9.82 4.50
C SER A 167 7.76 -10.08 5.89
N TRP A 168 7.39 -9.24 6.84
CA TRP A 168 7.66 -9.44 8.26
C TRP A 168 6.35 -9.82 8.95
N ASN A 169 6.38 -10.95 9.63
CA ASN A 169 5.29 -11.41 10.47
C ASN A 169 5.79 -11.33 11.90
N TYR A 170 5.19 -10.46 12.70
CA TYR A 170 5.48 -10.35 14.12
C TYR A 170 4.32 -10.92 14.93
N ASP A 171 4.68 -11.65 15.98
CA ASP A 171 3.81 -12.15 17.03
C ASP A 171 4.48 -11.92 18.39
N SER A 172 3.78 -12.22 19.48
CA SER A 172 4.27 -12.03 20.85
C SER A 172 5.53 -12.82 21.23
N ASN A 173 5.97 -13.78 20.40
CA ASN A 173 7.17 -14.60 20.62
C ASN A 173 8.27 -14.31 19.58
N SER A 174 8.01 -13.43 18.62
CA SER A 174 8.93 -13.10 17.54
C SER A 174 10.08 -12.19 18.01
N ASN A 175 11.18 -12.18 17.27
CA ASN A 175 12.23 -11.18 17.51
C ASN A 175 11.71 -9.83 17.01
N ASN A 176 11.60 -8.87 17.92
CA ASN A 176 11.10 -7.53 17.67
C ASN A 176 11.95 -6.72 16.68
N LYS A 177 13.09 -7.20 16.20
CA LYS A 177 13.97 -6.45 15.30
C LYS A 177 13.49 -6.44 13.85
N PHE A 178 13.51 -5.27 13.21
CA PHE A 178 13.38 -5.07 11.76
C PHE A 178 14.73 -4.62 11.18
N ILE A 179 15.18 -5.27 10.10
CA ILE A 179 16.38 -4.87 9.34
C ILE A 179 16.09 -5.01 7.85
N LEU A 180 16.32 -3.91 7.12
CA LEU A 180 16.26 -3.88 5.67
C LEU A 180 17.38 -3.02 5.09
N LYS A 181 18.24 -3.63 4.28
CA LYS A 181 19.32 -2.96 3.57
C LYS A 181 19.10 -3.04 2.06
N ILE A 182 18.93 -1.88 1.43
CA ILE A 182 18.57 -1.75 0.02
C ILE A 182 19.73 -1.11 -0.72
N LYS A 183 20.15 -1.68 -1.84
CA LYS A 183 21.21 -1.09 -2.68
C LYS A 183 20.75 0.25 -3.24
N TYR A 184 21.57 1.27 -3.04
CA TYR A 184 21.39 2.61 -3.59
C TYR A 184 22.28 2.81 -4.82
N ASN A 185 21.67 3.25 -5.92
CA ASN A 185 22.33 3.55 -7.16
C ASN A 185 21.84 4.90 -7.67
N LYS A 186 22.73 5.91 -7.62
CA LYS A 186 22.45 7.27 -8.07
C LYS A 186 22.02 7.33 -9.56
N LEU A 187 22.57 6.45 -10.40
CA LEU A 187 22.20 6.38 -11.81
C LEU A 187 20.79 5.82 -12.00
N GLU A 188 20.42 4.76 -11.28
CA GLU A 188 19.05 4.21 -11.31
C GLU A 188 18.03 5.24 -10.82
N LYS A 189 18.37 6.03 -9.78
CA LYS A 189 17.54 7.15 -9.34
C LYS A 189 17.35 8.17 -10.47
N ALA A 190 18.43 8.62 -11.10
CA ALA A 190 18.36 9.62 -12.17
C ALA A 190 17.60 9.12 -13.41
N VAL A 191 17.79 7.86 -13.81
CA VAL A 191 17.09 7.25 -14.96
C VAL A 191 15.60 7.09 -14.66
N SER A 192 15.26 6.60 -13.47
CA SER A 192 13.86 6.32 -13.09
C SER A 192 13.06 7.59 -12.81
N SER A 193 13.73 8.67 -12.36
CA SER A 193 13.14 10.00 -12.19
C SER A 193 13.04 10.80 -13.51
N SER A 194 13.59 10.30 -14.61
CA SER A 194 13.56 11.00 -15.90
C SER A 194 12.17 10.92 -16.55
N PRO A 195 11.59 12.05 -17.00
CA PRO A 195 10.32 12.07 -17.74
C PRO A 195 10.32 11.16 -18.99
N THR A 196 11.51 10.91 -19.55
CA THR A 196 11.68 10.18 -20.82
C THR A 196 11.21 8.72 -20.75
N ALA A 197 11.23 8.07 -19.58
CA ALA A 197 10.74 6.70 -19.41
C ALA A 197 9.21 6.58 -19.55
N LYS A 198 8.45 7.61 -19.13
CA LYS A 198 6.98 7.67 -19.34
C LYS A 198 6.62 8.12 -20.77
N THR A 199 7.50 8.83 -21.47
CA THR A 199 7.23 9.35 -22.82
C THR A 199 7.28 8.26 -23.91
N THR A 200 8.10 7.21 -23.75
CA THR A 200 8.31 6.21 -24.82
C THR A 200 7.07 5.36 -25.10
N ILE A 201 6.25 5.06 -24.08
CA ILE A 201 5.01 4.28 -24.22
C ILE A 201 3.92 5.07 -24.97
N ASN A 202 3.81 6.38 -24.71
CA ASN A 202 2.84 7.24 -25.39
C ASN A 202 3.16 7.40 -26.89
N ILE A 203 4.43 7.49 -27.27
CA ILE A 203 4.82 7.59 -28.70
C ILE A 203 4.49 6.28 -29.45
N PHE A 204 4.70 5.11 -28.82
CA PHE A 204 4.42 3.82 -29.46
C PHE A 204 2.91 3.62 -29.71
N LEU A 205 2.06 4.04 -28.76
CA LEU A 205 0.60 4.00 -28.92
C LEU A 205 0.11 4.92 -30.04
N ILE A 206 0.68 6.12 -30.18
CA ILE A 206 0.34 7.05 -31.27
C ILE A 206 0.69 6.44 -32.63
N ILE A 207 1.84 5.77 -32.77
CA ILE A 207 2.25 5.13 -34.02
C ILE A 207 1.27 4.00 -34.43
N ILE A 208 0.85 3.17 -33.46
CA ILE A 208 -0.13 2.10 -33.72
C ILE A 208 -1.46 2.68 -34.20
N VAL A 209 -1.95 3.75 -33.57
CA VAL A 209 -3.20 4.42 -33.98
C VAL A 209 -3.11 4.94 -35.41
N VAL A 210 -1.98 5.57 -35.80
CA VAL A 210 -1.78 6.06 -37.17
C VAL A 210 -1.82 4.93 -38.19
N ILE A 211 -1.18 3.78 -37.90
CA ILE A 211 -1.18 2.61 -38.80
C ILE A 211 -2.60 2.06 -38.98
N VAL A 212 -3.37 1.97 -37.90
CA VAL A 212 -4.77 1.49 -37.95
C VAL A 212 -5.62 2.42 -38.82
N VAL A 213 -5.49 3.74 -38.66
CA VAL A 213 -6.24 4.73 -39.45
C VAL A 213 -5.90 4.61 -40.94
N ILE A 214 -4.62 4.50 -41.29
CA ILE A 214 -4.19 4.30 -42.69
C ILE A 214 -4.73 2.98 -43.27
N GLY A 215 -4.74 1.91 -42.46
CA GLY A 215 -5.31 0.62 -42.84
C GLY A 215 -6.81 0.70 -43.14
N VAL A 216 -7.58 1.39 -42.28
CA VAL A 216 -9.02 1.60 -42.47
C VAL A 216 -9.30 2.43 -43.72
N ILE A 217 -8.56 3.53 -43.93
CA ILE A 217 -8.71 4.37 -45.13
C ILE A 217 -8.43 3.54 -46.39
N SER A 218 -7.33 2.79 -46.40
CA SER A 218 -6.96 1.91 -47.51
C SER A 218 -8.03 0.86 -47.79
N PHE A 219 -8.61 0.25 -46.75
CA PHE A 219 -9.68 -0.74 -46.88
C PHE A 219 -10.97 -0.14 -47.44
N VAL A 220 -11.36 1.04 -46.99
CA VAL A 220 -12.55 1.76 -47.50
C VAL A 220 -12.36 2.11 -48.98
N LEU A 221 -11.18 2.61 -49.37
CA LEU A 221 -10.84 2.89 -50.76
C LEU A 221 -10.84 1.63 -51.62
N TYR A 222 -10.28 0.53 -51.12
CA TYR A 222 -10.31 -0.77 -51.81
C TYR A 222 -11.74 -1.27 -52.04
N LYS A 223 -12.61 -1.19 -51.02
CA LYS A 223 -14.02 -1.60 -51.12
C LYS A 223 -14.78 -0.73 -52.14
N LYS A 224 -14.53 0.59 -52.15
CA LYS A 224 -15.12 1.52 -53.13
C LYS A 224 -14.65 1.23 -54.55
N TYR A 225 -13.36 0.97 -54.74
CA TYR A 225 -12.79 0.59 -56.04
C TYR A 225 -13.41 -0.72 -56.57
N LYS A 226 -13.52 -1.76 -55.71
CA LYS A 226 -14.12 -3.04 -56.10
C LYS A 226 -15.60 -2.92 -56.47
N LYS A 227 -16.37 -2.09 -55.75
CA LYS A 227 -17.80 -1.87 -56.04
C LYS A 227 -17.98 -1.18 -57.40
N ASN A 228 -17.22 -0.12 -57.68
CA ASN A 228 -17.32 0.62 -58.93
C ASN A 228 -16.81 -0.15 -60.15
N ARG A 229 -15.99 -1.21 -59.98
CA ARG A 229 -15.57 -2.09 -61.09
C ARG A 229 -16.65 -3.08 -61.54
N LEU A 230 -17.67 -3.33 -60.71
CA LEU A 230 -18.75 -4.27 -61.00
C LEU A 230 -19.92 -3.63 -61.75
N ASP A 231 -20.01 -2.29 -61.80
CA ASP A 231 -21.05 -1.56 -62.54
C ASP A 231 -20.70 -1.31 -64.02
N TYR A 232 -19.51 -1.73 -64.48
CA TYR A 232 -19.01 -1.57 -65.85
C TYR A 232 -18.86 -2.90 -66.61
N GLN A 233 -19.46 -4.00 -66.12
CA GLN A 233 -19.64 -5.25 -66.87
C GLN A 233 -21.12 -5.48 -67.16
#